data_AF-A0A2D8KRZ1-F1
#
_entry.id   AF-A0A2D8KRZ1-F1
#
_cell.length_a   1.000
_cell.length_b   1.000
_cell.length_c   1.000
_cell.angle_alpha   90.00
_cell.angle_beta   90.00
_cell.angle_gamma   90.00
#
_symmetry.space_group_name_H-M   'P 1'
#
loop_
_entity.id
_entity.type
_entity.pdbx_description
1 polymer ?
#
loop_
_entity_poly.entity_id
_entity_poly.type
_entity_poly.pdbx_seq_one_letter_code
_entity_poly.pdbx_strand_id
1 'polypeptide(L)'
;MKKWWLILGLTISFLSCDLSKYRLVKDYDFETRFEKSGGTETATYSEVIAYYQELADAYPSISLQEFGSTDSGYPLHLAIYNPDGDA
;
A
#
# COMPACT_ATOMS: atom_id res chain seq x y z
N MET A 1 11.85 12.44 45.61
CA MET A 1 10.91 13.38 44.94
C MET A 1 11.51 14.04 43.69
N LYS A 2 12.71 14.65 43.73
CA LYS A 2 13.34 15.26 42.53
C LYS A 2 13.69 14.27 41.40
N LYS A 3 14.07 13.03 41.73
CA LYS A 3 14.38 11.97 40.73
C LYS A 3 13.16 11.53 39.89
N TRP A 4 11.94 11.68 40.41
CA TRP A 4 10.72 11.31 39.67
C TRP A 4 10.37 12.34 38.60
N TRP A 5 10.77 13.61 38.79
CA TRP A 5 10.57 14.64 37.78
C TRP A 5 11.46 14.43 36.55
N LEU A 6 12.68 13.89 36.76
CA LEU A 6 13.57 13.49 35.67
C LEU A 6 13.02 12.29 34.89
N ILE A 7 12.41 11.32 35.57
CA ILE A 7 11.79 10.15 34.92
C ILE A 7 10.53 10.57 34.12
N LEU A 8 9.71 11.45 34.69
CA LEU A 8 8.49 11.95 34.04
C LEU A 8 8.80 12.77 32.77
N GLY A 9 9.84 13.61 32.81
CA GLY A 9 10.31 14.36 31.64
C GLY A 9 10.84 13.44 30.53
N LEU A 10 11.58 12.38 30.89
CA LEU A 10 12.10 11.41 29.95
C LEU A 10 10.97 10.63 29.24
N THR A 11 9.93 10.22 29.98
CA THR A 11 8.77 9.53 29.41
C THR A 11 7.95 10.41 28.46
N ILE A 12 7.81 11.71 28.75
CA ILE A 12 7.09 12.66 27.88
C ILE A 12 7.86 12.89 26.57
N SER A 13 9.20 12.95 26.62
CA SER A 13 10.03 13.07 25.42
C SER A 13 9.94 11.87 24.47
N PHE A 14 9.72 10.65 24.99
CA PHE A 14 9.55 9.46 24.14
C PHE A 14 8.17 9.38 23.46
N LEU A 15 7.13 10.03 24.01
CA LEU A 15 5.80 10.10 23.36
C LEU A 15 5.70 11.16 22.26
N SER A 16 6.67 12.09 22.13
CA SER A 16 6.67 13.11 21.07
C SER A 16 7.21 12.62 19.72
N CYS A 17 7.66 11.36 19.61
CA CYS A 17 8.01 10.79 18.32
C CYS A 17 6.74 10.50 17.50
N ASP A 18 6.46 11.37 16.55
CA ASP A 18 5.45 11.16 15.52
C ASP A 18 5.92 10.10 14.51
N LEU A 19 5.74 8.83 14.87
CA LEU A 19 6.12 7.69 14.03
C LEU A 19 5.25 7.59 12.76
N SER A 20 4.16 8.36 12.65
CA SER A 20 3.26 8.35 11.48
C SER A 20 3.95 8.79 10.18
N LYS A 21 5.07 9.52 10.30
CA LYS A 21 5.85 10.02 9.15
C LYS A 21 6.90 9.05 8.64
N TYR A 22 7.21 7.98 9.38
CA TYR A 22 8.13 6.96 8.92
C TYR A 22 7.36 5.99 8.03
N ARG A 23 7.46 6.19 6.71
CA ARG A 23 7.04 5.18 5.73
C ARG A 23 8.10 4.08 5.69
N LEU A 24 7.72 2.85 6.00
CA LEU A 24 8.51 1.69 5.62
C LEU A 24 8.69 1.75 4.10
N VAL A 25 9.93 1.83 3.64
CA VAL A 25 10.24 1.72 2.21
C VAL A 25 10.01 0.26 1.83
N LYS A 26 8.80 -0.04 1.36
CA LYS A 26 8.49 -1.32 0.74
C LYS A 26 9.11 -1.31 -0.65
N ASP A 27 9.97 -2.28 -0.91
CA ASP A 27 10.47 -2.55 -2.25
C ASP A 27 9.37 -3.32 -3.01
N TYR A 28 9.01 -2.82 -4.19
CA TYR A 28 7.96 -3.41 -5.01
C TYR A 28 8.58 -3.98 -6.27
N ASP A 29 8.20 -5.21 -6.61
CA ASP A 29 8.55 -5.84 -7.87
C ASP A 29 7.34 -5.84 -8.80
N PHE A 30 7.36 -4.90 -9.75
CA PHE A 30 6.28 -4.72 -10.72
C PHE A 30 6.45 -5.54 -12.01
N GLU A 31 7.36 -6.50 -12.05
CA GLU A 31 7.43 -7.45 -13.16
C GLU A 31 6.19 -8.37 -13.15
N THR A 32 5.47 -8.37 -14.26
CA THR A 32 4.20 -9.10 -14.42
C THR A 32 4.43 -10.61 -14.50
N ARG A 33 3.38 -11.41 -14.25
CA ARG A 33 3.44 -12.88 -14.47
C ARG A 33 3.86 -13.24 -15.89
N PHE A 34 3.39 -12.46 -16.86
CA PHE A 34 3.77 -12.62 -18.26
C PHE A 34 5.28 -12.43 -18.46
N GLU A 35 5.86 -11.35 -17.92
CA GLU A 35 7.30 -11.08 -18.03
C GLU A 35 8.15 -12.13 -17.28
N LYS A 36 7.79 -12.46 -16.04
CA LYS A 36 8.47 -13.49 -15.23
C LYS A 36 8.52 -14.85 -15.89
N SER A 37 7.49 -15.19 -16.66
CA SER A 37 7.39 -16.46 -17.38
C SER A 37 8.05 -16.45 -18.77
N GLY A 38 8.66 -15.34 -19.18
CA GLY A 38 9.16 -15.16 -20.55
C GLY A 38 8.05 -15.15 -21.61
N GLY A 39 6.85 -14.71 -21.24
CA GLY A 39 5.70 -14.54 -22.11
C GLY A 39 4.81 -15.78 -22.29
N THR A 40 4.90 -16.75 -21.38
CA THR A 40 4.23 -18.06 -21.53
C THR A 40 3.04 -18.27 -20.59
N GLU A 41 2.92 -17.48 -19.53
CA GLU A 41 1.87 -17.57 -18.53
C GLU A 41 1.05 -16.29 -18.44
N THR A 42 -0.20 -16.41 -17.98
CA THR A 42 -1.06 -15.27 -17.64
C THR A 42 -1.35 -15.29 -16.14
N ALA A 43 -1.57 -14.11 -15.56
CA ALA A 43 -1.86 -13.97 -14.14
C ALA A 43 -3.25 -14.50 -13.77
N THR A 44 -3.37 -15.08 -12.59
CA THR A 44 -4.65 -15.38 -11.95
C THR A 44 -5.34 -14.10 -11.47
N TYR A 45 -6.65 -14.16 -11.21
CA TYR A 45 -7.40 -13.02 -10.66
C TYR A 45 -6.71 -12.45 -9.41
N SER A 46 -6.32 -13.30 -8.45
CA SER A 46 -5.68 -12.87 -7.20
C SER A 46 -4.33 -12.19 -7.44
N GLU A 47 -3.53 -12.69 -8.39
CA GLU A 47 -2.24 -12.07 -8.76
C GLU A 47 -2.46 -10.68 -9.40
N VAL A 48 -3.49 -10.53 -10.25
CA VAL A 48 -3.83 -9.23 -10.85
C VAL A 48 -4.28 -8.22 -9.79
N ILE A 49 -5.18 -8.62 -8.87
CA ILE A 49 -5.66 -7.72 -7.81
C ILE A 49 -4.50 -7.32 -6.87
N ALA A 50 -3.64 -8.26 -6.49
CA ALA A 50 -2.47 -7.96 -5.66
C ALA A 50 -1.53 -6.95 -6.34
N TYR A 51 -1.26 -7.14 -7.64
CA TYR A 51 -0.43 -6.22 -8.42
C TYR A 51 -0.98 -4.78 -8.40
N TYR A 52 -2.28 -4.60 -8.64
CA TYR A 52 -2.89 -3.28 -8.63
C TYR A 52 -2.99 -2.66 -7.23
N GLN A 53 -3.14 -3.48 -6.18
CA GLN A 53 -3.09 -3.00 -4.80
C GLN A 53 -1.69 -2.45 -4.48
N GLU A 54 -0.64 -3.15 -4.89
CA GLU A 54 0.73 -2.68 -4.70
C GLU A 54 1.03 -1.41 -5.48
N LEU A 55 0.48 -1.27 -6.70
CA LEU A 55 0.57 -0.03 -7.46
C LEU A 55 -0.12 1.14 -6.75
N ALA A 56 -1.33 0.93 -6.21
CA ALA A 56 -2.04 1.96 -5.44
C ALA A 56 -1.31 2.33 -4.13
N ASP A 57 -0.68 1.36 -3.47
CA ASP A 57 0.11 1.60 -2.26
C ASP A 57 1.42 2.37 -2.55
N ALA A 58 2.01 2.14 -3.73
CA ALA A 58 3.26 2.75 -4.16
C ALA A 58 3.08 4.16 -4.76
N TYR A 59 2.00 4.38 -5.51
CA TYR A 59 1.78 5.58 -6.30
C TYR A 59 0.46 6.28 -5.95
N PRO A 60 0.51 7.49 -5.36
CA PRO A 60 -0.70 8.28 -5.07
C PRO A 60 -1.57 8.62 -6.30
N SER A 61 -1.00 8.55 -7.50
CA SER A 61 -1.70 8.72 -8.78
C SER A 61 -2.59 7.55 -9.16
N ILE A 62 -2.54 6.43 -8.42
CA ILE A 62 -3.32 5.22 -8.68
C ILE A 62 -4.27 4.98 -7.50
N SER A 63 -5.54 4.80 -7.81
CA SER A 63 -6.56 4.37 -6.85
C SER A 63 -7.19 3.07 -7.33
N LEU A 64 -7.43 2.15 -6.40
CA LEU A 64 -8.13 0.89 -6.64
C LEU A 64 -9.39 0.86 -5.78
N GLN A 65 -10.55 0.80 -6.42
CA GLN A 65 -11.85 0.83 -5.74
C GLN A 65 -12.65 -0.43 -6.05
N GLU A 66 -13.31 -1.00 -5.04
CA GLU A 66 -14.31 -2.03 -5.27
C GLU A 66 -15.64 -1.39 -5.70
N PHE A 67 -16.15 -1.78 -6.87
CA PHE A 67 -17.35 -1.19 -7.47
C PHE A 67 -18.57 -2.13 -7.40
N GLY A 68 -18.39 -3.37 -6.93
CA GLY A 68 -19.47 -4.34 -6.80
C GLY A 68 -18.97 -5.78 -6.93
N SER A 69 -19.84 -6.69 -7.35
CA SER A 69 -19.51 -8.09 -7.62
C SER A 69 -19.62 -8.41 -9.11
N THR A 70 -18.75 -9.30 -9.60
CA THR A 70 -18.80 -9.85 -10.96
C THR A 70 -19.80 -11.01 -11.03
N ASP A 71 -20.14 -11.44 -12.25
CA ASP A 71 -20.95 -12.64 -12.51
C ASP A 71 -20.31 -13.94 -12.02
N SER A 72 -18.99 -13.91 -11.79
CA SER A 72 -18.18 -15.00 -11.28
C SER A 72 -18.06 -15.00 -9.74
N GLY A 73 -18.72 -14.04 -9.06
CA GLY A 73 -18.77 -13.96 -7.60
C GLY A 73 -17.55 -13.30 -6.93
N TYR A 74 -16.63 -12.73 -7.70
CA TYR A 74 -15.49 -11.97 -7.19
C TYR A 74 -15.77 -10.46 -7.17
N PRO A 75 -15.09 -9.66 -6.34
CA PRO A 75 -15.25 -8.21 -6.39
C PRO A 75 -14.80 -7.61 -7.74
N LEU A 76 -15.61 -6.71 -8.29
CA LEU A 76 -15.25 -5.89 -9.43
C LEU A 76 -14.38 -4.74 -8.93
N HIS A 77 -13.12 -4.71 -9.37
CA HIS A 77 -12.19 -3.63 -9.02
C HIS A 77 -12.06 -2.63 -10.18
N LEU A 78 -12.07 -1.34 -9.84
CA LEU A 78 -11.85 -0.22 -10.75
C LEU A 78 -10.50 0.43 -10.41
N ALA A 79 -9.53 0.31 -11.31
CA ALA A 79 -8.26 1.02 -11.23
C ALA A 79 -8.38 2.37 -11.94
N ILE A 80 -8.08 3.46 -11.23
CA ILE A 80 -8.11 4.83 -11.73
C ILE A 80 -6.69 5.37 -11.70
N TYR A 81 -6.24 5.92 -12.82
CA TYR A 81 -4.98 6.64 -12.92
C TYR A 81 -5.25 8.13 -13.13
N ASN A 82 -4.74 8.96 -12.23
CA ASN A 82 -4.72 10.42 -12.37
C ASN A 82 -3.26 10.91 -12.31
N PRO A 83 -2.69 11.44 -13.42
CA PRO A 83 -1.32 11.96 -13.42
C PRO A 83 -1.09 13.14 -12.46
N ASP A 84 -2.15 13.85 -12.07
CA ASP A 84 -2.07 15.00 -11.16
C ASP A 84 -2.02 14.58 -9.67
N GLY A 85 -2.27 13.31 -9.35
CA GLY A 85 -2.07 12.75 -8.00
C GLY A 85 -3.26 12.84 -7.04
N ASP A 86 -4.39 13.39 -7.49
CA ASP A 86 -5.63 13.48 -6.71
C ASP A 86 -6.66 12.48 -7.24
N ALA A 87 -6.73 11.28 -6.68
CA ALA A 87 -7.79 10.30 -6.96
C ALA A 87 -8.99 10.48 -6.03
#